data_AF-A0A7Y8J1E2-F1
#
_entry.id   AF-A0A7Y8J1E2-F1
#
_cell.length_a   1.000
_cell.length_b   1.000
_cell.length_c   1.000
_cell.angle_alpha   90.00
_cell.angle_beta   90.00
_cell.angle_gamma   90.00
#
_symmetry.space_group_name_H-M   'P 1'
#
loop_
_entity.id
_entity.type
_entity.pdbx_description
1 polymer ?
#
loop_
_entity_poly.entity_id
_entity_poly.type
_entity_poly.pdbx_seq_one_letter_code
_entity_poly.pdbx_strand_id
1 'polypeptide(L)' 'MLLGLFMVIAAQAVAVLPAETQYDPTIPKLKQVVGHESGGEITSPEGIVAYLKALSAAAPDRTNLVEYARSW' A
#
# COMPACT_ATOMS: atom_id res chain seq x y z
N MET A 1 -21.31 46.00 16.60
CA MET A 1 -21.66 44.59 16.83
C MET A 1 -20.77 43.73 15.95
N LEU A 2 -19.74 43.08 16.51
CA LEU A 2 -18.91 42.09 15.81
C LEU A 2 -19.58 40.72 15.96
N LEU A 3 -19.95 40.08 14.85
CA LEU A 3 -20.31 38.65 14.81
C LEU A 3 -19.06 37.86 14.42
N GLY A 4 -18.53 37.09 15.36
CA GLY A 4 -17.42 36.15 15.13
C GLY A 4 -17.93 34.90 14.41
N LEU A 5 -17.34 34.60 13.26
CA LEU A 5 -17.57 33.38 12.50
C LEU A 5 -16.73 32.25 13.11
N PHE A 6 -17.36 31.33 13.85
CA PHE A 6 -16.71 30.09 14.29
C PHE A 6 -16.76 29.07 13.15
N MET A 7 -15.59 28.78 12.55
CA MET A 7 -15.43 27.69 11.61
C MET A 7 -15.31 26.37 12.37
N VAL A 8 -16.29 25.48 12.22
CA VAL A 8 -16.24 24.13 12.78
C VAL A 8 -15.39 23.26 11.85
N ILE A 9 -14.29 22.71 12.37
CA ILE A 9 -13.52 21.66 11.69
C ILE A 9 -14.14 20.32 12.11
N ALA A 10 -14.83 19.65 11.18
CA ALA A 10 -15.33 18.30 11.41
C ALA A 10 -14.17 17.30 11.23
N ALA A 11 -13.92 16.48 12.25
CA ALA A 11 -12.97 15.37 12.15
C ALA A 11 -13.56 14.27 11.26
N GLN A 12 -12.89 13.94 10.15
CA GLN A 12 -13.30 12.83 9.29
C GLN A 12 -12.84 11.51 9.93
N ALA A 13 -13.77 10.61 10.21
CA ALA A 13 -13.43 9.28 10.71
C ALA A 13 -12.66 8.50 9.64
N VAL A 14 -11.51 7.93 10.01
CA VAL A 14 -10.76 7.01 9.15
C VAL A 14 -11.57 5.72 9.06
N ALA A 15 -12.00 5.33 7.86
CA ALA A 15 -12.65 4.06 7.65
C ALA A 15 -11.65 2.92 7.92
N VAL A 16 -11.86 2.19 9.02
CA VAL A 16 -11.11 0.98 9.35
C VAL A 16 -11.88 -0.21 8.80
N LEU A 17 -11.19 -1.10 8.07
CA LEU A 17 -11.79 -2.32 7.56
C LEU A 17 -12.26 -3.21 8.73
N PRO A 18 -13.41 -3.90 8.61
CA PRO A 18 -13.88 -4.85 9.62
C PRO A 18 -12.83 -5.94 9.90
N ALA A 19 -12.80 -6.48 11.12
CA ALA A 19 -11.82 -7.50 11.51
C ALA A 19 -11.94 -8.79 10.68
N GLU A 20 -13.16 -9.11 10.23
CA GLU A 20 -13.51 -10.24 9.38
C GLU A 20 -13.23 -10.03 7.89
N THR A 21 -12.55 -8.94 7.50
CA THR A 21 -12.18 -8.69 6.10
C THR A 21 -11.31 -9.82 5.57
N GLN A 22 -11.80 -10.51 4.55
CA GLN A 22 -11.06 -11.57 3.87
C GLN A 22 -10.24 -10.98 2.74
N TYR A 23 -8.93 -11.20 2.79
CA TYR A 23 -8.02 -10.85 1.72
C TYR A 23 -7.90 -12.01 0.74
N ASP A 24 -7.74 -11.68 -0.54
CA ASP A 24 -7.47 -12.65 -1.59
C ASP A 24 -6.16 -13.40 -1.30
N PRO A 25 -6.21 -14.72 -1.03
CA PRO A 25 -5.03 -15.49 -0.63
C PRO A 25 -4.06 -15.72 -1.78
N THR A 26 -4.47 -15.45 -3.03
CA THR A 26 -3.61 -15.57 -4.21
C THR A 26 -2.63 -14.41 -4.33
N ILE A 27 -2.90 -13.29 -3.63
CA ILE A 27 -2.04 -12.12 -3.66
C ILE A 27 -0.84 -12.33 -2.73
N PRO A 28 0.39 -12.26 -3.27
CA PRO A 28 1.58 -12.52 -2.49
C PRO A 28 1.77 -11.43 -1.44
N LYS A 29 2.12 -11.85 -0.22
CA LYS A 29 2.54 -10.97 0.86
C LYS A 29 4.01 -10.61 0.70
N LEU A 30 4.39 -9.42 1.18
CA LEU A 30 5.78 -8.94 1.19
C LEU A 30 6.75 -10.02 1.70
N LYS A 31 6.46 -10.61 2.87
CA LYS A 31 7.28 -11.66 3.50
C LYS A 31 7.54 -12.87 2.60
N GLN A 32 6.57 -13.27 1.78
CA GLN A 32 6.72 -14.43 0.90
C GLN A 32 7.74 -14.18 -0.22
N VAL A 33 7.98 -12.91 -0.56
CA VAL A 33 8.89 -12.51 -1.64
C VAL A 33 10.24 -12.03 -1.10
N VAL A 34 10.24 -11.21 -0.04
CA VAL A 34 11.47 -10.57 0.48
C VAL A 34 11.99 -11.17 1.79
N GLY A 35 11.21 -12.07 2.42
CA GLY A 35 11.64 -12.83 3.60
C GLY A 35 11.32 -12.21 4.96
N HIS A 36 11.00 -10.91 5.03
CA HIS A 36 10.72 -10.20 6.28
C HIS A 36 9.30 -9.62 6.34
N GLU A 37 8.81 -9.36 7.57
CA GLU A 37 7.51 -8.71 7.78
C GLU A 37 7.54 -7.24 7.33
N SER A 38 6.36 -6.69 7.05
CA SER A 38 6.22 -5.25 6.79
C SER A 38 6.59 -4.46 8.05
N GLY A 39 7.49 -3.48 7.91
CA GLY A 39 7.99 -2.69 9.04
C GLY A 39 9.04 -3.38 9.90
N GLY A 40 9.40 -4.64 9.61
CA GLY A 40 10.47 -5.34 10.32
C GLY A 40 11.87 -4.89 9.86
N GLU A 41 12.06 -4.72 8.55
CA GLU A 41 13.35 -4.40 7.93
C GLU A 41 13.16 -3.46 6.72
N ILE A 42 14.24 -2.77 6.33
CA ILE A 42 14.26 -1.99 5.09
C ILE A 42 14.51 -2.93 3.92
N THR A 43 13.56 -2.99 2.99
CA THR A 43 13.68 -3.79 1.76
C THR A 43 14.70 -3.18 0.80
N SER A 44 15.55 -4.01 0.20
CA SER A 44 16.51 -3.56 -0.83
C SER A 44 15.80 -3.12 -2.12
N PRO A 45 16.47 -2.33 -3.00
CA PRO A 45 15.93 -1.97 -4.30
C PRO A 45 15.51 -3.18 -5.15
N GLU A 46 16.31 -4.24 -5.16
CA GLU A 46 16.03 -5.47 -5.90
C GLU A 46 14.82 -6.21 -5.29
N GLY A 47 14.74 -6.24 -3.96
CA GLY A 47 13.64 -6.87 -3.24
C GLY A 47 12.30 -6.20 -3.51
N ILE A 48 12.25 -4.87 -3.50
CA ILE A 48 11.00 -4.15 -3.80
C ILE A 48 10.60 -4.32 -5.26
N VAL A 49 11.55 -4.33 -6.20
CA VAL A 49 11.28 -4.62 -7.62
C VAL A 49 10.72 -6.04 -7.79
N ALA A 50 11.28 -7.04 -7.10
CA ALA A 50 10.77 -8.40 -7.12
C ALA A 50 9.33 -8.49 -6.58
N TYR A 51 9.04 -7.80 -5.48
CA TYR A 51 7.70 -7.75 -4.90
C TYR A 51 6.67 -7.07 -5.82
N LEU A 52 7.02 -5.93 -6.43
CA LEU A 52 6.15 -5.24 -7.38
C LEU A 52 5.85 -6.11 -8.61
N LYS A 53 6.84 -6.84 -9.14
CA LYS A 53 6.64 -7.81 -10.23
C LYS A 53 5.72 -8.94 -9.81
N ALA A 54 5.89 -9.48 -8.60
CA ALA A 54 5.03 -10.55 -8.09
C ALA A 54 3.56 -10.10 -7.95
N LEU A 55 3.33 -8.89 -7.44
CA LEU A 55 1.99 -8.30 -7.36
C LEU A 55 1.36 -8.12 -8.74
N SER A 56 2.14 -7.60 -9.70
CA SER A 56 1.63 -7.38 -11.05
C SER A 56 1.28 -8.68 -11.77
N ALA A 57 2.06 -9.75 -11.53
CA ALA A 57 1.77 -11.08 -12.06
C ALA A 57 0.53 -11.72 -11.41
N ALA A 58 0.29 -11.49 -10.12
CA ALA A 58 -0.84 -12.07 -9.39
C ALA A 58 -2.18 -11.36 -9.69
N ALA A 59 -2.16 -10.07 -10.01
CA ALA A 59 -3.36 -9.28 -10.29
C ALA A 59 -3.17 -8.29 -11.47
N PRO A 60 -2.96 -8.80 -12.71
CA PRO A 60 -2.72 -7.96 -13.88
C PRO A 60 -3.92 -7.08 -14.26
N ASP A 61 -5.13 -7.46 -13.84
CA ASP A 61 -6.37 -6.71 -14.01
C ASP A 61 -6.47 -5.48 -13.09
N ARG A 62 -5.75 -5.50 -11.96
CA ARG A 62 -5.74 -4.44 -10.94
C ARG A 62 -4.45 -3.61 -10.93
N THR A 63 -3.46 -3.98 -11.75
CA THR A 63 -2.13 -3.39 -11.71
C THR A 63 -1.63 -3.03 -13.12
N ASN A 64 -0.80 -2.01 -13.20
CA ASN A 64 -0.07 -1.67 -14.42
C ASN A 64 1.36 -1.27 -14.04
N LEU A 65 2.30 -2.20 -14.21
CA LEU A 65 3.70 -1.99 -13.85
C LEU A 65 4.48 -1.49 -15.08
N VAL A 66 4.98 -0.26 -15.01
CA VAL A 66 5.73 0.39 -16.09
C VAL A 66 7.13 0.73 -15.61
N GLU A 67 8.14 0.36 -16.40
CA GLU A 67 9.52 0.80 -16.17
C GLU A 67 9.68 2.25 -16.66
N TYR A 68 9.89 3.20 -15.74
CA TYR A 68 9.95 4.62 -16.08
C TYR A 68 11.37 5.15 -16.27
N ALA A 69 12.36 4.56 -15.60
CA ALA A 69 13.77 4.97 -15.65
C ALA A 69 14.69 3.87 -15.08
N ARG A 70 15.99 4.04 -15.30
CA ARG A 70 17.06 3.29 -14.64
C ARG A 70 18.05 4.25 -14.00
N SER A 71 18.51 3.93 -12.79
CA SER A 71 19.67 4.57 -12.18
C SER A 71 20.96 4.00 -12.76
N TRP A 72 22.06 4.72 -12.55
CA TRP A 72 23.41 4.41 -13.04
C TRP A 72 24.14 3.47 -12.09
#